data_AF-K6VHY3-F1
#
_entry.id   AF-K6VHY3-F1
#
_cell.length_a   1.000
_cell.length_b   1.000
_cell.length_c   1.000
_cell.angle_alpha   90.00
_cell.angle_beta   90.00
_cell.angle_gamma   90.00
#
_symmetry.space_group_name_H-M   'P 1'
#
loop_
_entity.id
_entity.type
_entity.pdbx_description
1 polymer ?
#
loop_
_entity_poly.entity_id
_entity_poly.type
_entity_poly.pdbx_seq_one_letter_code
_entity_poly.pdbx_strand_id
1 'polypeptide(L)'
;MTSDRLSASPTNLGRVASSDVAQPKPSRRTRDPGTLRTWLLDVRGMHCERCNARVSETLLRLNGVTKAVVETARRRSTPVLVVGQHPLTRVEVTSAIESVGFSCRPLRSENR
;
A
#
# COMPACT_ATOMS: atom_id res chain seq x y z
N MET A 1 59.94 -18.78 16.96
CA MET A 1 59.17 -18.24 18.09
C MET A 1 58.18 -17.24 17.51
N THR A 2 57.28 -17.71 16.64
CA THR A 2 55.86 -18.01 16.95
C THR A 2 55.11 -16.78 17.45
N SER A 3 54.42 -16.17 16.48
CA SER A 3 53.37 -15.18 16.56
C SER A 3 52.45 -15.36 17.77
N ASP A 4 52.17 -14.28 18.50
CA ASP A 4 50.94 -14.19 19.28
C ASP A 4 50.15 -12.97 18.80
N ARG A 5 49.09 -13.28 18.04
CA ARG A 5 48.15 -12.32 17.48
C ARG A 5 47.27 -11.80 18.61
N LEU A 6 47.40 -10.51 18.89
CA LEU A 6 46.36 -9.70 19.53
C LEU A 6 45.01 -9.97 18.84
N SER A 7 44.13 -10.70 19.52
CA SER A 7 42.82 -11.06 19.02
C SER A 7 41.88 -9.86 19.13
N ALA A 8 41.85 -9.06 18.06
CA ALA A 8 40.79 -8.09 17.82
C ALA A 8 39.47 -8.81 17.51
N SER A 9 38.38 -8.38 18.15
CA SER A 9 37.04 -8.45 17.56
C SER A 9 36.10 -7.45 18.24
N PRO A 10 35.69 -6.38 17.53
CA PRO A 10 34.71 -5.43 18.02
C PRO A 10 33.30 -5.98 17.77
N THR A 11 32.54 -6.29 18.81
CA THR A 11 31.10 -6.58 18.63
C THR A 11 30.33 -5.27 18.66
N ASN A 12 30.36 -4.57 17.53
CA ASN A 12 29.46 -3.47 17.25
C ASN A 12 28.12 -4.07 16.78
N LEU A 13 27.19 -4.35 17.69
CA LEU A 13 25.81 -4.66 17.32
C LEU A 13 25.00 -3.36 17.30
N GLY A 14 25.14 -2.63 16.19
CA GLY A 14 24.19 -1.59 15.82
C GLY A 14 22.80 -2.19 15.65
N ARG A 15 21.88 -1.85 16.55
CA ARG A 15 20.45 -1.98 16.29
C ARG A 15 19.96 -0.64 15.75
N VAL A 16 20.22 -0.41 14.47
CA VAL A 16 19.61 0.69 13.73
C VAL A 16 18.15 0.36 13.44
N ALA A 17 17.29 1.31 13.78
CA ALA A 17 15.98 1.59 13.20
C ALA A 17 15.01 0.40 13.05
N SER A 18 14.26 0.11 14.12
CA SER A 18 12.91 -0.41 13.94
C SER A 18 12.05 0.72 13.37
N SER A 19 12.02 0.76 12.05
CA SER A 19 10.89 1.17 11.21
C SER A 19 9.94 2.15 11.87
N ASP A 20 10.30 3.43 11.77
CA ASP A 20 9.32 4.47 11.48
C ASP A 20 8.48 3.97 10.30
N VAL A 21 7.36 3.31 10.59
CA VAL A 21 6.23 3.25 9.68
C VAL A 21 5.88 4.71 9.45
N ALA A 22 6.46 5.26 8.40
CA ALA A 22 6.15 6.57 7.88
C ALA A 22 4.68 6.52 7.51
N GLN A 23 3.83 6.85 8.49
CA GLN A 23 2.45 7.18 8.23
C GLN A 23 2.49 8.36 7.24
N PRO A 24 1.98 8.20 6.01
CA PRO A 24 1.78 9.35 5.14
C PRO A 24 0.71 10.19 5.80
N LYS A 25 1.14 11.23 6.52
CA LYS A 25 0.29 12.29 7.03
C LYS A 25 0.00 13.22 5.85
N PRO A 26 -1.24 13.28 5.30
CA PRO A 26 -1.52 14.18 4.20
C PRO A 26 -1.36 15.62 4.68
N SER A 27 -0.28 16.22 4.20
CA SER A 27 0.13 17.58 4.46
C SER A 27 -0.94 18.56 4.00
N ARG A 28 -1.60 19.16 4.99
CA ARG A 28 -2.19 20.50 5.03
C ARG A 28 -2.13 21.30 3.71
N ARG A 29 -3.34 21.64 3.22
CA ARG A 29 -3.73 22.56 2.13
C ARG A 29 -3.64 21.96 0.72
N THR A 30 -4.79 21.73 0.06
CA THR A 30 -5.37 22.65 -0.95
C THR A 30 -6.81 22.25 -1.28
N ARG A 31 -7.62 23.27 -1.60
CA ARG A 31 -9.08 23.35 -1.69
C ARG A 31 -9.57 22.77 -3.03
N ASP A 32 -10.04 21.53 -3.05
CA ASP A 32 -10.94 21.06 -4.12
C ASP A 32 -12.00 20.10 -3.57
N PRO A 33 -13.13 20.62 -3.04
CA PRO A 33 -14.25 19.79 -2.64
C PRO A 33 -15.05 19.43 -3.88
N GLY A 34 -14.75 18.30 -4.53
CA GLY A 34 -15.67 17.75 -5.54
C GLY A 34 -15.09 16.86 -6.63
N THR A 35 -13.78 16.90 -6.88
CA THR A 35 -13.18 16.10 -7.96
C THR A 35 -13.03 14.63 -7.53
N LEU A 36 -13.89 13.76 -8.05
CA LEU A 36 -13.81 12.32 -7.81
C LEU A 36 -12.72 11.73 -8.71
N ARG A 37 -11.78 11.03 -8.08
CA ARG A 37 -10.72 10.29 -8.74
C ARG A 37 -11.05 8.81 -8.74
N THR A 38 -10.82 8.19 -9.88
CA THR A 38 -11.02 6.76 -10.08
C THR A 38 -9.69 6.13 -10.43
N TRP A 39 -9.27 5.13 -9.66
CA TRP A 39 -8.06 4.36 -9.90
C TRP A 39 -8.44 2.91 -10.20
N LEU A 40 -7.85 2.37 -11.26
CA LEU A 40 -7.92 0.97 -11.61
C LEU A 40 -6.58 0.31 -11.28
N LEU A 41 -6.62 -0.68 -10.40
CA LEU A 41 -5.47 -1.43 -9.91
C LEU A 41 -5.63 -2.90 -10.28
N ASP A 42 -4.53 -3.55 -10.63
CA ASP A 42 -4.47 -4.98 -10.89
C ASP A 42 -3.78 -5.67 -9.71
N VAL A 43 -4.53 -6.39 -8.91
CA VAL A 43 -4.03 -7.07 -7.70
C VAL A 43 -3.73 -8.52 -8.03
N ARG A 44 -2.53 -8.99 -7.70
CA ARG A 44 -2.15 -10.39 -7.90
C ARG A 44 -2.33 -11.20 -6.62
N GLY A 45 -2.77 -12.45 -6.77
CA GLY A 45 -2.94 -13.39 -5.65
C GLY A 45 -4.25 -13.22 -4.87
N MET A 46 -5.11 -12.26 -5.23
CA MET A 46 -6.41 -12.04 -4.60
C MET A 46 -7.50 -12.92 -5.25
N HIS A 47 -7.38 -14.25 -5.08
CA HIS A 47 -8.23 -15.23 -5.78
C HIS A 47 -9.38 -15.81 -4.94
N CYS A 48 -9.43 -15.54 -3.64
CA CYS A 48 -10.46 -16.06 -2.75
C CYS A 48 -11.45 -14.96 -2.37
N GLU A 49 -12.73 -15.30 -2.27
CA GLU A 49 -13.82 -14.39 -1.85
C GLU A 49 -13.50 -13.70 -0.51
N ARG A 50 -12.89 -14.43 0.42
CA ARG A 50 -12.47 -13.90 1.72
C ARG A 50 -11.31 -12.89 1.61
N CYS A 51 -10.42 -13.07 0.65
CA CYS A 51 -9.31 -12.14 0.38
C CYS A 51 -9.82 -10.85 -0.28
N ASN A 52 -10.81 -10.96 -1.18
CA ASN A 52 -11.47 -9.80 -1.77
C ASN A 52 -12.10 -8.93 -0.67
N ALA A 53 -12.97 -9.51 0.17
CA ALA A 53 -13.63 -8.77 1.26
C ALA A 53 -12.63 -8.04 2.16
N ARG A 54 -11.50 -8.68 2.49
CA ARG A 54 -10.46 -8.08 3.32
C ARG A 54 -9.80 -6.86 2.67
N VAL A 55 -9.55 -6.91 1.36
CA VAL A 55 -8.95 -5.79 0.62
C VAL A 55 -9.95 -4.65 0.43
N SER A 56 -11.20 -4.95 0.05
CA SER A 56 -12.23 -3.92 -0.11
C SER A 56 -12.54 -3.23 1.21
N GLU A 57 -12.66 -3.96 2.32
CA GLU A 57 -12.81 -3.36 3.66
C GLU A 57 -11.63 -2.47 4.05
N THR A 58 -10.40 -2.91 3.78
CA THR A 58 -9.21 -2.11 4.08
C THR A 58 -9.19 -0.81 3.26
N LEU A 59 -9.57 -0.88 1.99
CA LEU A 59 -9.70 0.29 1.13
C LEU A 59 -10.80 1.23 1.60
N LEU A 60 -11.96 0.71 2.00
CA LEU A 60 -13.06 1.52 2.54
C LEU A 60 -12.71 2.20 3.87
N ARG A 61 -11.72 1.70 4.61
CA ARG A 61 -11.20 2.34 5.83
C ARG A 61 -10.26 3.51 5.53
N LEU A 62 -9.80 3.70 4.29
CA LEU A 62 -8.95 4.82 3.93
C LEU A 62 -9.75 6.12 3.86
N ASN A 63 -9.16 7.18 4.42
CA ASN A 63 -9.76 8.51 4.40
C ASN A 63 -9.79 9.04 2.96
N GLY A 64 -11.00 9.23 2.44
CA GLY A 64 -11.22 9.73 1.08
C GLY A 64 -11.60 8.64 0.06
N VAL A 65 -11.69 7.36 0.44
CA VAL A 65 -12.34 6.36 -0.42
C VAL A 65 -13.86 6.50 -0.32
N THR A 66 -14.51 6.68 -1.46
CA THR A 66 -15.97 6.74 -1.59
C THR A 66 -16.55 5.38 -1.99
N LYS A 67 -15.84 4.63 -2.83
CA LYS A 67 -16.28 3.32 -3.32
C LYS A 67 -15.09 2.44 -3.68
N ALA A 68 -15.15 1.17 -3.32
CA ALA A 68 -14.23 0.15 -3.81
C ALA A 68 -15.04 -0.96 -4.48
N VAL A 69 -14.74 -1.26 -5.75
CA VAL A 69 -15.36 -2.36 -6.49
C VAL A 69 -14.24 -3.32 -6.88
N VAL A 70 -14.38 -4.57 -6.44
CA VAL A 70 -13.43 -5.63 -6.76
C VAL A 70 -14.11 -6.60 -7.68
N GLU A 71 -13.56 -6.77 -8.88
CA GLU A 71 -14.10 -7.68 -9.86
C GLU A 71 -13.43 -9.05 -9.70
N THR A 72 -14.10 -9.95 -8.98
CA THR A 72 -13.60 -11.32 -8.78
C THR A 72 -13.90 -12.15 -10.02
N ALA A 73 -12.87 -12.47 -10.80
CA ALA A 73 -12.94 -13.41 -11.91
C ALA A 73 -11.91 -14.53 -11.72
N ARG A 74 -12.10 -15.69 -12.38
CA ARG A 74 -11.08 -16.76 -12.46
C ARG A 74 -9.91 -16.33 -13.37
N ARG A 75 -9.23 -15.26 -13.02
CA ARG A 75 -8.10 -14.65 -13.74
C ARG A 75 -6.93 -14.48 -12.79
N ARG A 76 -5.70 -14.69 -13.29
CA ARG A 76 -4.44 -14.62 -12.51
C ARG A 76 -4.23 -13.28 -11.77
N SER A 77 -4.95 -12.26 -12.18
CA SER A 77 -4.93 -10.94 -11.59
C SER A 77 -6.37 -10.40 -11.53
N THR A 78 -6.64 -9.60 -10.51
CA THR A 78 -7.98 -9.16 -10.14
C THR A 78 -8.03 -7.65 -10.23
N PRO A 79 -8.83 -7.08 -11.16
CA PRO A 79 -8.99 -5.64 -11.24
C PRO A 79 -9.80 -5.12 -10.04
N VAL A 80 -9.28 -4.05 -9.46
CA VAL A 80 -9.85 -3.32 -8.33
C VAL A 80 -10.02 -1.87 -8.74
N LEU A 81 -11.26 -1.42 -8.73
CA LEU A 81 -11.64 -0.05 -8.95
C LEU A 81 -11.79 0.66 -7.61
N VAL A 82 -11.01 1.71 -7.39
CA VAL A 82 -11.11 2.58 -6.22
C VAL A 82 -11.58 3.93 -6.68
N VAL A 83 -12.70 4.39 -6.14
CA VAL A 83 -13.22 5.74 -6.33
C VAL A 83 -13.02 6.47 -5.02
N GLY A 84 -12.38 7.62 -5.08
CA GLY A 84 -12.15 8.44 -3.92
C GLY A 84 -11.95 9.90 -4.28
N GLN A 85 -11.79 10.71 -3.26
CA GLN A 85 -11.61 12.14 -3.34
C GLN A 85 -10.44 12.55 -2.46
N HIS A 86 -9.93 13.76 -2.70
CA HIS A 86 -8.85 14.31 -1.90
C HIS A 86 -9.18 14.21 -0.38
N PRO A 87 -8.22 13.82 0.49
CA PRO A 87 -6.77 13.72 0.28
C PRO A 87 -6.25 12.41 -0.33
N LEU A 88 -7.12 11.47 -0.72
CA LEU A 88 -6.68 10.13 -1.13
C LEU A 88 -5.73 10.18 -2.34
N THR A 89 -4.54 9.61 -2.18
CA THR A 89 -3.55 9.51 -3.26
C THR A 89 -3.31 8.07 -3.72
N ARG A 90 -2.78 7.93 -4.94
CA ARG A 90 -2.41 6.61 -5.50
C ARG A 90 -1.46 5.84 -4.56
N VAL A 91 -0.55 6.53 -3.90
CA VAL A 91 0.44 5.94 -2.98
C VAL A 91 -0.23 5.35 -1.74
N GLU A 92 -1.21 6.05 -1.17
CA GLU A 92 -1.98 5.54 -0.03
C GLU A 92 -2.79 4.30 -0.40
N VAL A 93 -3.42 4.30 -1.58
CA VAL A 93 -4.18 3.15 -2.06
C VAL A 93 -3.29 1.93 -2.29
N THR A 94 -2.12 2.09 -2.93
CA THR A 94 -1.19 0.98 -3.14
C THR A 94 -0.59 0.49 -1.82
N SER A 95 -0.20 1.41 -0.93
CA SER A 95 0.37 1.09 0.38
C SER A 95 -0.62 0.34 1.27
N ALA A 96 -1.90 0.66 1.21
CA ALA A 96 -2.94 -0.06 1.93
C ALA A 96 -3.06 -1.51 1.46
N ILE A 97 -2.99 -1.76 0.15
CA ILE A 97 -3.07 -3.12 -0.41
C ILE A 97 -1.81 -3.92 -0.05
N GLU A 98 -0.63 -3.30 -0.11
CA GLU A 98 0.64 -3.90 0.31
C GLU A 98 0.66 -4.22 1.81
N SER A 99 0.03 -3.38 2.64
CA SER A 99 -0.09 -3.61 4.09
C SER A 99 -0.93 -4.85 4.43
N VAL A 100 -1.82 -5.28 3.52
CA VAL A 100 -2.58 -6.53 3.66
C VAL A 100 -1.79 -7.73 3.10
N GLY A 101 -0.61 -7.49 2.51
CA GLY A 101 0.27 -8.52 1.97
C GLY A 101 0.02 -8.83 0.49
N PHE A 102 -0.70 -7.97 -0.23
CA PHE A 102 -0.96 -8.15 -1.66
C PHE A 102 -0.15 -7.18 -2.51
N SER A 103 0.41 -7.67 -3.62
CA SER A 103 1.05 -6.80 -4.61
C SER A 103 0.00 -6.29 -5.60
N CYS A 104 -0.01 -4.98 -5.84
CA CYS A 104 -0.90 -4.36 -6.81
C CYS A 104 -0.12 -3.54 -7.85
N ARG A 105 -0.62 -3.55 -9.09
CA ARG A 105 -0.09 -2.74 -10.17
C ARG A 105 -1.15 -1.75 -10.64
N PRO A 106 -0.92 -0.44 -10.57
CA PRO A 106 -1.92 0.52 -11.04
C PRO A 106 -1.94 0.55 -12.57
N LEU A 107 -3.11 0.34 -13.15
CA LEU A 107 -3.33 0.28 -14.61
C LEU A 107 -3.74 1.64 -15.17
N ARG A 108 -4.70 2.31 -14.53
CA ARG A 108 -5.20 3.63 -14.94
C ARG A 108 -5.61 4.49 -13.75
N SER A 109 -5.48 5.80 -13.91
CA SER A 109 -6.05 6.79 -13.01
C SER A 109 -6.80 7.83 -13.85
N GLU A 110 -8.11 7.91 -13.68
CA GLU A 110 -8.98 8.89 -14.33
C GLU A 110 -9.48 9.89 -13.29
N ASN A 111 -9.57 11.15 -13.70
CA ASN A 111 -10.02 12.26 -12.88
C ASN A 111 -11.32 12.76 -13.51
N ARG A 112 -12.46 12.49 -12.86
CA ARG A 112 -13.79 12.76 -13.43
C ARG A 112 -14.45 13.93 -12.72
#